data_AF-A0A1B8TCF0-F1
#
_entry.id   AF-A0A1B8TCF0-F1
#
_cell.length_a   1.000
_cell.length_b   1.000
_cell.length_c   1.000
_cell.angle_alpha   90.00
_cell.angle_beta   90.00
_cell.angle_gamma   90.00
#
_symmetry.space_group_name_H-M   'P 1'
#
loop_
_entity.id
_entity.type
_entity.pdbx_description
1 polymer ?
#
loop_
_entity_poly.entity_id
_entity_poly.type
_entity_poly.pdbx_seq_one_letter_code
_entity_poly.pdbx_strand_id
1 'polypeptide(L)'
;MPDFYYTIKGKKPSEYVPSYEWAWPPVYSGLVSAPDKKKAKELIEEEYSRTFPLRVLKKDMDEHAYLLRIEEVDPTNEYILRRFRQTNCKECGAGFRLIDKYNDAHADFKGKDYCSKKCADAGKLKDVQEYRLAGESKLPPVIYQIRQRSTGMSYVGQTTQPFTLRWWQHLCTPTGCKFHEALRAAPVTDWEYTVLESISFPEDCKDKAAYIYDRERHWIETLNSVTTGFNTVRPSGINPQQPLELSHDLQQIS
;
A
#
# COMPACT_ATOMS: atom_id res chain seq x y z
N MET A 1 11.35 4.70 34.60
CA MET A 1 12.38 5.72 34.34
C MET A 1 11.98 6.44 33.07
N PRO A 2 12.07 7.78 33.01
CA PRO A 2 11.73 8.53 31.81
C PRO A 2 12.76 8.26 30.70
N ASP A 3 12.27 8.31 29.46
CA ASP A 3 13.10 8.21 28.26
C ASP A 3 13.41 9.61 27.73
N PHE A 4 14.66 9.84 27.38
CA PHE A 4 15.15 11.09 26.81
C PHE A 4 15.55 10.89 25.36
N TYR A 5 14.90 11.60 24.45
CA TYR A 5 15.29 11.68 23.05
C TYR A 5 16.39 12.73 22.92
N TYR A 6 17.51 12.34 22.32
CA TYR A 6 18.62 13.23 22.07
C TYR A 6 18.96 13.32 20.59
N THR A 7 19.42 14.50 20.18
CA THR A 7 19.94 14.76 18.83
C THR A 7 21.28 15.46 18.92
N ILE A 8 22.24 14.98 18.14
CA ILE A 8 23.55 15.59 17.95
C ILE A 8 23.51 16.30 16.61
N LYS A 9 23.58 17.63 16.63
CA LYS A 9 23.63 18.46 15.43
C LYS A 9 25.08 18.80 15.11
N GLY A 10 25.46 18.65 13.86
CA GLY A 10 26.74 19.13 13.33
C GLY A 10 26.62 20.56 12.81
N LYS A 11 27.75 21.18 12.50
CA LYS A 11 27.80 22.48 11.82
C LYS A 11 27.48 22.32 10.32
N LYS A 12 26.70 23.22 9.74
CA LYS A 12 26.42 23.23 8.29
C LYS A 12 27.68 23.69 7.52
N PRO A 13 28.11 22.99 6.45
CA PRO A 13 29.21 23.46 5.62
C PRO A 13 28.83 24.78 4.92
N SER A 14 29.75 25.74 4.97
CA SER A 14 29.58 27.17 4.67
C SER A 14 29.42 27.53 3.19
N GLU A 15 29.29 26.57 2.27
CA GLU A 15 29.53 26.84 0.84
C GLU A 15 28.51 27.75 0.15
N TYR A 16 27.31 27.97 0.73
CA TYR A 16 26.25 28.73 0.04
C TYR A 16 25.56 29.83 0.88
N VAL A 17 25.76 29.86 2.20
CA VAL A 17 25.15 30.86 3.09
C VAL A 17 26.09 31.12 4.28
N PRO A 18 26.41 32.39 4.63
CA PRO A 18 27.18 32.73 5.82
C PRO A 18 26.34 32.62 7.12
N SER A 19 25.51 31.58 7.21
CA SER A 19 24.68 31.31 8.37
C SER A 19 25.37 30.24 9.22
N TYR A 20 25.85 30.64 10.38
CA TYR A 20 26.29 29.74 11.46
C TYR A 20 25.07 29.00 12.03
N GLU A 21 24.54 28.06 11.26
CA GLU A 21 23.37 27.28 11.60
C GLU A 21 23.75 25.82 11.85
N TRP A 22 23.10 25.25 12.87
CA TRP A 22 23.18 23.83 13.14
C TRP A 22 22.49 23.05 12.01
N ALA A 23 23.18 22.04 11.48
CA ALA A 23 22.72 21.25 10.36
C ALA A 23 21.39 20.55 10.66
N TRP A 24 20.54 20.51 9.64
CA TRP A 24 19.35 19.66 9.57
C TRP A 24 19.43 18.84 8.28
N PRO A 25 19.26 17.51 8.32
CA PRO A 25 19.00 16.65 9.49
C PRO A 25 20.16 16.62 10.51
N PRO A 26 19.90 16.17 11.76
CA PRO A 26 20.97 15.99 12.75
C PRO A 26 21.95 14.90 12.29
N VAL A 27 23.18 14.95 12.81
CA VAL A 27 24.22 13.95 12.55
C VAL A 27 23.83 12.62 13.17
N TYR A 28 23.27 12.67 14.39
CA TYR A 28 22.83 11.47 15.09
C TYR A 28 21.60 11.77 15.95
N SER A 29 20.75 10.77 16.12
CA SER A 29 19.59 10.79 17.00
C SER A 29 19.47 9.50 17.80
N GLY A 30 19.24 9.58 19.10
CA GLY A 30 19.18 8.43 20.00
C GLY A 30 18.11 8.57 21.09
N LEU A 31 17.93 7.50 21.85
CA LEU A 31 17.04 7.44 23.01
C LEU A 31 17.84 6.86 24.18
N VAL A 32 17.76 7.49 25.35
CA VAL A 32 18.42 7.02 26.57
C VAL A 32 17.44 7.08 27.75
N SER A 33 17.37 6.02 28.55
CA SER A 33 16.57 5.98 29.77
C SER A 33 17.42 6.45 30.94
N ALA A 34 17.00 7.50 31.63
CA ALA A 34 17.75 8.09 32.75
C ALA A 34 16.78 8.65 33.81
N PRO A 35 17.21 8.88 35.06
CA PRO A 35 16.34 9.52 36.05
C PRO A 35 16.11 11.01 35.74
N ASP A 36 17.13 11.70 35.24
CA ASP A 36 17.11 13.15 35.00
C ASP A 36 17.87 13.52 33.72
N LYS A 37 17.57 14.70 33.16
CA LYS A 37 18.27 15.26 32.00
C LYS A 37 19.79 15.38 32.18
N LYS A 38 20.26 15.65 33.41
CA LYS A 38 21.70 15.71 33.73
C LYS A 38 22.36 14.34 33.60
N LYS A 39 21.72 13.31 34.15
CA LYS A 39 22.19 11.92 34.04
C LYS A 39 22.11 11.40 32.61
N ALA A 40 21.07 11.78 31.87
CA ALA A 40 20.98 11.48 30.44
C ALA A 40 22.18 12.07 29.67
N LYS A 41 22.57 13.32 29.97
CA LYS A 41 23.75 13.95 29.37
C LYS A 41 25.04 13.20 29.69
N GLU A 42 25.26 12.85 30.97
CA GLU A 42 26.45 12.08 31.40
C GLU A 42 26.56 10.74 30.65
N LEU A 43 25.45 10.00 30.54
CA LEU A 43 25.41 8.72 29.81
C LEU A 43 25.74 8.89 28.32
N ILE A 44 25.22 9.94 27.67
CA ILE A 44 25.52 10.24 26.26
C ILE A 44 27.00 10.62 26.12
N GLU A 45 27.54 11.46 26.99
CA GLU A 45 28.95 11.87 26.91
C GLU A 45 29.91 10.69 27.14
N GLU A 46 29.55 9.74 27.99
CA GLU A 46 30.27 8.48 28.21
C GLU A 46 30.21 7.57 26.96
N GLU A 47 29.01 7.36 26.40
CA GLU A 47 28.79 6.51 25.21
C GLU A 47 29.64 6.95 24.01
N TYR A 48 29.74 8.26 23.77
CA TYR A 48 30.53 8.81 22.67
C TYR A 48 31.96 9.20 23.06
N SER A 49 32.33 9.06 24.33
CA SER A 49 33.61 9.51 24.89
C SER A 49 33.95 10.96 24.50
N ARG A 50 32.94 11.85 24.52
CA ARG A 50 33.02 13.24 24.07
C ARG A 50 32.11 14.13 24.90
N THR A 51 32.52 15.38 25.11
CA THR A 51 31.69 16.40 25.75
C THR A 51 30.87 17.14 24.69
N PHE A 52 29.61 17.42 25.01
CA PHE A 52 28.72 18.15 24.11
C PHE A 52 28.09 19.37 24.80
N PRO A 53 28.18 20.57 24.19
CA PRO A 53 27.49 21.73 24.70
C PRO A 53 25.98 21.61 24.44
N LEU A 54 25.17 22.00 25.44
CA LEU A 54 23.71 22.10 25.31
C LEU A 54 23.25 23.42 24.70
N ARG A 55 24.08 24.46 24.83
CA ARG A 55 23.85 25.81 24.31
C ARG A 55 25.19 26.38 23.88
N VAL A 56 25.23 26.92 22.67
CA VAL A 56 26.39 27.60 22.10
C VAL A 56 25.92 28.97 21.64
N LEU A 57 26.62 30.03 22.04
CA LEU A 57 26.32 31.39 21.57
C LEU A 57 26.88 31.57 20.16
N LYS A 58 26.31 32.54 19.41
CA LYS A 58 26.74 32.78 18.02
C LYS A 58 28.24 33.12 17.90
N LYS A 59 28.82 33.71 18.96
CA LYS A 59 30.25 34.08 19.03
C LYS A 59 31.18 32.87 19.16
N ASP A 60 30.70 31.76 19.72
CA ASP A 60 31.50 30.59 20.08
C ASP A 60 31.22 29.39 19.12
N MET A 61 30.54 29.67 18.00
CA MET A 61 30.17 28.69 16.98
C MET A 61 31.37 28.10 16.22
N ASP A 62 32.52 28.75 16.27
CA ASP A 62 33.76 28.27 15.66
C ASP A 62 34.54 27.31 16.56
N GLU A 63 34.32 27.37 17.88
CA GLU A 63 34.99 26.52 18.87
C GLU A 63 34.28 25.17 19.05
N HIS A 64 33.01 25.07 18.66
CA HIS A 64 32.19 23.87 18.84
C HIS A 64 31.72 23.26 17.51
N ALA A 65 32.13 22.02 17.25
CA ALA A 65 31.71 21.26 16.07
C ALA A 65 30.29 20.68 16.18
N TYR A 66 29.80 20.47 17.41
CA TYR A 66 28.54 19.77 17.68
C TYR A 66 27.70 20.46 18.74
N LEU A 67 26.39 20.27 18.68
CA LEU A 67 25.41 20.70 19.68
C LEU A 67 24.53 19.51 20.09
N LEU A 68 24.37 19.29 21.39
CA LEU A 68 23.48 18.28 21.94
C LEU A 68 22.15 18.90 22.36
N ARG A 69 21.04 18.34 21.86
CA ARG A 69 19.68 18.66 22.33
C ARG A 69 19.09 17.42 22.96
N ILE A 70 18.58 17.56 24.18
CA ILE A 70 17.95 16.48 24.96
C ILE A 70 16.55 16.93 25.35
N GLU A 71 15.55 16.10 25.07
CA GLU A 71 14.14 16.32 25.39
C GLU A 71 13.58 15.06 26.05
N GLU A 72 12.81 15.25 27.12
CA GLU A 72 12.06 14.14 27.73
C GLU A 72 10.93 13.73 26.78
N VAL A 73 10.77 12.43 26.58
CA VAL A 73 9.75 11.87 25.69
C VAL A 73 8.55 11.50 26.52
N ASP A 74 7.40 12.08 26.16
CA ASP A 74 6.12 11.62 26.66
C ASP A 74 5.92 10.14 26.27
N PRO A 75 5.63 9.23 27.21
CA PRO A 75 5.37 7.82 26.93
C PRO A 75 4.25 7.57 25.90
N THR A 76 3.35 8.52 25.72
CA THR A 76 2.25 8.45 24.73
C THR A 76 2.67 8.91 23.33
N ASN A 77 3.86 9.49 23.18
CA ASN A 77 4.37 9.99 21.89
C ASN A 77 4.85 8.84 20.99
N GLU A 78 3.88 8.17 20.38
CA GLU A 78 4.13 7.05 19.47
C GLU A 78 4.99 7.45 18.26
N TYR A 79 4.95 8.71 17.83
CA TYR A 79 5.70 9.18 16.67
C TYR A 79 7.21 9.06 16.86
N ILE A 80 7.71 9.46 18.04
CA ILE A 80 9.13 9.31 18.38
C ILE A 80 9.44 7.86 18.72
N LEU A 81 8.66 7.25 19.61
CA LEU A 81 8.92 5.89 20.11
C LEU A 81 8.93 4.84 18.98
N ARG A 82 8.06 4.98 17.98
CA ARG A 82 8.04 4.07 16.82
C ARG A 82 9.35 4.03 16.05
N ARG A 83 10.17 5.09 16.07
CA ARG A 83 11.47 5.09 15.38
C ARG A 83 12.48 4.13 16.02
N PHE A 84 12.33 3.89 17.32
CA PHE A 84 13.22 3.05 18.13
C PHE A 84 12.69 1.62 18.29
N ARG A 85 11.39 1.39 18.03
CA ARG A 85 10.80 0.05 18.03
C ARG A 85 11.33 -0.79 16.86
N GLN A 86 11.58 -2.06 17.13
CA GLN A 86 11.98 -3.02 16.09
C GLN A 86 10.80 -3.29 15.16
N THR A 87 11.04 -3.18 13.86
CA THR A 87 10.05 -3.38 12.80
C THR A 87 10.59 -4.41 11.82
N ASN A 88 9.72 -5.29 11.31
CA ASN A 88 10.13 -6.29 10.33
C ASN A 88 9.91 -5.77 8.91
N CYS A 89 10.88 -6.03 8.03
CA CYS A 89 10.76 -5.72 6.61
C CYS A 89 9.62 -6.52 5.99
N LYS A 90 8.71 -5.84 5.28
CA LYS A 90 7.57 -6.49 4.61
C LYS A 90 7.97 -7.49 3.53
N GLU A 91 9.19 -7.37 2.98
CA GLU A 91 9.65 -8.23 1.89
C GLU A 91 10.52 -9.40 2.37
N CYS A 92 11.54 -9.13 3.20
CA CYS A 92 12.50 -10.16 3.62
C CYS A 92 12.34 -10.61 5.09
N GLY A 93 11.44 -9.98 5.85
CA GLY A 93 11.23 -10.29 7.27
C GLY A 93 12.33 -9.83 8.23
N ALA A 94 13.45 -9.29 7.73
CA ALA A 94 14.55 -8.82 8.57
C ALA A 94 14.09 -7.71 9.54
N GLY A 95 14.46 -7.84 10.82
CA GLY A 95 14.19 -6.83 11.84
C GLY A 95 15.15 -5.63 11.70
N PHE A 96 14.60 -4.42 11.72
CA PHE A 96 15.37 -3.17 11.71
C PHE A 96 14.68 -2.12 12.58
N ARG A 97 15.43 -1.11 13.04
CA ARG A 97 14.84 0.10 13.64
C ARG A 97 14.96 1.24 12.64
N LEU A 98 13.93 2.07 12.59
CA LEU A 98 13.91 3.20 11.65
C LEU A 98 15.00 4.23 11.99
N ILE A 99 15.33 4.38 13.27
CA ILE A 99 16.37 5.30 13.73
C ILE A 99 17.75 4.94 13.20
N ASP A 100 18.08 3.65 13.10
CA ASP A 100 19.40 3.19 12.61
C ASP A 100 19.61 3.66 11.17
N LYS A 101 18.54 3.65 10.36
CA LYS A 101 18.54 4.13 8.97
C LYS A 101 18.63 5.64 8.83
N TYR A 102 18.21 6.39 9.86
CA TYR A 102 18.36 7.85 9.88
C TYR A 102 19.78 8.26 10.27
N ASN A 103 20.39 7.50 11.19
CA ASN A 103 21.75 7.72 11.66
C ASN A 103 22.81 7.22 10.67
N ASP A 104 22.47 6.27 9.79
CA ASP A 104 23.36 5.84 8.71
C ASP A 104 23.29 6.80 7.50
N ALA A 105 24.41 7.46 7.22
CA ALA A 105 24.56 8.35 6.07
C ALA A 105 24.56 7.58 4.74
N HIS A 106 24.93 6.30 4.76
CA HIS A 106 25.01 5.42 3.61
C HIS A 106 23.75 4.57 3.41
N ALA A 107 22.73 4.73 4.26
CA ALA A 107 21.46 4.05 4.09
C ALA A 107 20.82 4.43 2.74
N ASP A 108 20.65 3.42 1.90
CA ASP A 108 20.09 3.52 0.55
C ASP A 108 18.58 3.82 0.53
N PHE A 109 17.90 3.58 1.66
CA PHE A 109 16.47 3.76 1.82
C PHE A 109 16.12 4.19 3.24
N LYS A 110 15.25 5.19 3.41
CA LYS A 110 14.85 5.75 4.72
C LYS A 110 13.35 5.56 5.06
N GLY A 111 12.65 4.70 4.32
CA GLY A 111 11.23 4.40 4.59
C GLY A 111 11.01 3.47 5.79
N LYS A 112 9.78 3.45 6.30
CA LYS A 112 9.37 2.72 7.53
C LYS A 112 9.09 1.23 7.34
N ASP A 113 8.85 0.79 6.10
CA ASP A 113 8.26 -0.52 5.81
C ASP A 113 9.27 -1.58 5.33
N TYR A 114 10.44 -1.15 4.85
CA TYR A 114 11.44 -2.02 4.24
C TYR A 114 12.83 -1.71 4.77
N CYS A 115 13.69 -2.72 4.88
CA CYS A 115 15.05 -2.56 5.38
C CYS A 115 15.96 -1.83 4.38
N SER A 116 15.84 -2.10 3.07
CA SER A 116 16.70 -1.55 2.01
C SER A 116 15.90 -1.11 0.78
N LYS A 117 16.54 -0.38 -0.14
CA LYS A 117 15.92 0.06 -1.39
C LYS A 117 15.54 -1.13 -2.26
N LYS A 118 16.41 -2.15 -2.33
CA LYS A 118 16.13 -3.41 -3.04
C LYS A 118 14.85 -4.08 -2.57
N CYS A 119 14.64 -4.15 -1.25
CA CYS A 119 13.42 -4.74 -0.68
C CYS A 119 12.19 -3.87 -0.94
N ALA A 120 12.33 -2.55 -0.91
CA ALA A 120 11.24 -1.63 -1.23
C ALA A 120 10.82 -1.74 -2.70
N ASP A 121 11.78 -1.83 -3.62
CA ASP A 121 11.52 -1.96 -5.05
C ASP A 121 10.93 -3.34 -5.39
N ALA A 122 11.45 -4.42 -4.79
CA ALA A 122 10.90 -5.76 -4.93
C ALA A 122 9.47 -5.86 -4.35
N GLY A 123 9.23 -5.28 -3.17
CA GLY A 123 7.91 -5.23 -2.56
C GLY A 123 6.91 -4.45 -3.40
N LYS A 124 7.31 -3.28 -3.95
CA LYS A 124 6.47 -2.53 -4.90
C LYS A 124 6.18 -3.32 -6.17
N LEU A 125 7.18 -4.01 -6.72
CA LEU A 125 7.00 -4.84 -7.91
C LEU A 125 6.01 -5.97 -7.62
N LYS A 126 6.08 -6.62 -6.46
CA LYS A 126 5.08 -7.59 -6.01
C LYS A 126 3.72 -6.96 -5.82
N ASP A 127 3.61 -5.80 -5.15
CA ASP A 127 2.33 -5.11 -4.98
C ASP A 127 1.70 -4.73 -6.34
N VAL A 128 2.52 -4.42 -7.35
CA VAL A 128 2.06 -4.15 -8.73
C VAL A 128 1.71 -5.45 -9.47
N GLN A 129 2.51 -6.52 -9.34
CA GLN A 129 2.26 -7.84 -9.97
C GLN A 129 1.06 -8.57 -9.34
N GLU A 130 0.87 -8.40 -8.03
CA GLU A 130 -0.28 -8.84 -7.24
C GLU A 130 -1.43 -7.80 -7.29
N TYR A 131 -1.26 -6.71 -8.07
CA TYR A 131 -2.25 -5.68 -8.39
C TYR A 131 -2.99 -5.07 -7.19
N ARG A 132 -2.29 -4.75 -6.09
CA ARG A 132 -2.77 -3.87 -5.02
C ARG A 132 -2.74 -2.40 -5.44
N LEU A 133 -3.43 -2.08 -6.53
CA LEU A 133 -3.54 -0.72 -7.05
C LEU A 133 -4.70 0.02 -6.36
N ALA A 134 -4.34 0.99 -5.53
CA ALA A 134 -5.17 2.07 -4.97
C ALA A 134 -6.42 1.66 -4.15
N GLY A 135 -6.29 1.79 -2.83
CA GLY A 135 -7.37 1.65 -1.86
C GLY A 135 -7.08 0.53 -0.88
N GLU A 136 -6.92 0.87 0.41
CA GLU A 136 -6.83 -0.12 1.50
C GLU A 136 -8.13 -0.94 1.68
N SER A 137 -9.13 -0.71 0.81
CA SER A 137 -10.28 -1.57 0.56
C SER A 137 -10.06 -2.36 -0.74
N LYS A 138 -10.12 -3.71 -0.68
CA LYS A 138 -10.29 -4.54 -1.87
C LYS A 138 -11.42 -3.95 -2.72
N LEU A 139 -11.13 -3.50 -3.94
CA LEU A 139 -12.18 -3.02 -4.84
C LEU A 139 -13.24 -4.12 -4.99
N PRO A 140 -14.54 -3.78 -4.95
CA PRO A 140 -15.58 -4.78 -5.11
C PRO A 140 -15.41 -5.46 -6.48
N PRO A 141 -15.66 -6.77 -6.57
CA PRO A 141 -15.70 -7.44 -7.87
C PRO A 141 -16.73 -6.78 -8.78
N VAL A 142 -16.41 -6.72 -10.07
CA VAL A 142 -17.23 -6.01 -11.06
C VAL A 142 -17.58 -6.94 -12.20
N ILE A 143 -18.84 -6.88 -12.64
CA ILE A 143 -19.28 -7.36 -13.95
C ILE A 143 -19.24 -6.18 -14.92
N TYR A 144 -18.55 -6.36 -16.05
CA TYR A 144 -18.40 -5.33 -17.07
C TYR A 144 -18.88 -5.82 -18.44
N GLN A 145 -19.16 -4.85 -19.31
CA GLN A 145 -19.51 -5.02 -20.70
C GLN A 145 -18.48 -4.32 -21.58
N ILE A 146 -18.12 -4.98 -22.68
CA ILE A 146 -17.40 -4.38 -23.80
C ILE A 146 -18.28 -4.54 -25.04
N ARG A 147 -18.81 -3.43 -25.53
CA ARG A 147 -19.76 -3.41 -26.65
C ARG A 147 -19.10 -2.80 -27.88
N GLN A 148 -19.28 -3.45 -29.03
CA GLN A 148 -18.92 -2.87 -30.31
C GLN A 148 -20.07 -1.97 -30.79
N ARG A 149 -19.79 -0.69 -31.09
CA ARG A 149 -20.80 0.28 -31.50
C ARG A 149 -21.40 -0.07 -32.86
N SER A 150 -20.56 -0.44 -33.82
CA SER A 150 -20.98 -0.74 -35.19
C SER A 150 -21.92 -1.95 -35.33
N THR A 151 -21.68 -3.02 -34.58
CA THR A 151 -22.46 -4.27 -34.66
C THR A 151 -23.48 -4.42 -33.53
N GLY A 152 -23.33 -3.64 -32.45
CA GLY A 152 -24.11 -3.79 -31.22
C GLY A 152 -23.74 -5.03 -30.39
N MET A 153 -22.83 -5.87 -30.87
CA MET A 153 -22.41 -7.10 -30.19
C MET A 153 -21.68 -6.76 -28.89
N SER A 154 -21.90 -7.58 -27.86
CA SER A 154 -21.36 -7.35 -26.53
C SER A 154 -20.57 -8.55 -26.02
N TYR A 155 -19.50 -8.27 -25.28
CA TYR A 155 -18.79 -9.20 -24.42
C TYR A 155 -19.09 -8.84 -22.96
N VAL A 156 -19.47 -9.81 -22.15
CA VAL A 156 -19.64 -9.67 -20.71
C VAL A 156 -18.52 -10.45 -20.02
N GLY A 157 -17.90 -9.84 -19.01
CA GLY A 157 -16.88 -10.51 -18.22
C GLY A 157 -16.90 -10.05 -16.76
N GLN A 158 -16.31 -10.85 -15.89
CA GLN A 158 -16.08 -10.52 -14.48
C GLN A 158 -14.62 -10.18 -14.17
N THR A 159 -14.39 -9.40 -13.11
CA THR A 159 -13.04 -9.14 -12.58
C THR A 159 -13.07 -8.84 -11.08
N THR A 160 -12.05 -9.35 -10.37
CA THR A 160 -11.72 -8.95 -8.99
C THR A 160 -10.54 -7.96 -8.94
N GLN A 161 -9.86 -7.75 -10.07
CA GLN A 161 -8.85 -6.70 -10.30
C GLN A 161 -9.53 -5.39 -10.70
N PRO A 162 -8.84 -4.23 -10.63
CA PRO A 162 -9.36 -2.97 -11.19
C PRO A 162 -9.87 -3.17 -12.62
N PHE A 163 -11.12 -2.79 -12.89
CA PHE A 163 -11.77 -3.06 -14.19
C PHE A 163 -11.05 -2.41 -15.37
N THR A 164 -10.44 -1.24 -15.17
CA THR A 164 -9.63 -0.55 -16.19
C THR A 164 -8.42 -1.37 -16.60
N LEU A 165 -7.76 -2.06 -15.66
CA LEU A 165 -6.66 -2.96 -15.95
C LEU A 165 -7.15 -4.19 -16.72
N ARG A 166 -8.28 -4.76 -16.33
CA ARG A 166 -8.84 -5.90 -17.05
C ARG A 166 -9.18 -5.55 -18.51
N TRP A 167 -9.72 -4.37 -18.76
CA TRP A 167 -9.95 -3.87 -20.11
C TRP A 167 -8.65 -3.70 -20.91
N TRP A 168 -7.62 -3.14 -20.28
CA TRP A 168 -6.30 -3.00 -20.91
C TRP A 168 -5.68 -4.37 -21.29
N GLN A 169 -5.83 -5.38 -20.43
CA GLN A 169 -5.37 -6.75 -20.74
C GLN A 169 -6.05 -7.33 -21.99
N HIS A 170 -7.33 -7.05 -22.23
CA HIS A 170 -7.99 -7.50 -23.46
C HIS A 170 -7.39 -6.88 -24.73
N LEU A 171 -6.85 -5.67 -24.64
CA LEU A 171 -6.19 -4.98 -25.76
C LEU A 171 -4.76 -5.46 -25.99
N CYS A 172 -4.00 -5.68 -24.92
CA CYS A 172 -2.57 -5.98 -25.01
C CYS A 172 -2.23 -7.48 -25.04
N THR A 173 -3.10 -8.33 -24.52
CA THR A 173 -2.90 -9.79 -24.49
C THR A 173 -4.09 -10.51 -25.14
N PRO A 174 -4.35 -10.27 -26.44
CA PRO A 174 -5.49 -10.87 -27.11
C PRO A 174 -5.23 -12.37 -27.37
N THR A 175 -6.25 -13.19 -27.15
CA THR A 175 -6.26 -14.62 -27.48
C THR A 175 -6.86 -14.86 -28.88
N GLY A 176 -7.01 -16.12 -29.27
CA GLY A 176 -7.66 -16.53 -30.53
C GLY A 176 -9.18 -16.67 -30.45
N CYS A 177 -9.87 -15.99 -29.52
CA CYS A 177 -11.32 -16.06 -29.42
C CYS A 177 -12.02 -15.00 -30.29
N LYS A 178 -13.30 -15.24 -30.63
CA LYS A 178 -14.13 -14.34 -31.46
C LYS A 178 -14.11 -12.89 -30.99
N PHE A 179 -14.06 -12.67 -29.67
CA PHE A 179 -13.98 -11.33 -29.09
C PHE A 179 -12.67 -10.62 -29.46
N HIS A 180 -11.54 -11.30 -29.29
CA HIS A 180 -10.22 -10.75 -29.55
C HIS A 180 -9.93 -10.60 -31.04
N GLU A 181 -10.53 -11.45 -31.88
CA GLU A 181 -10.52 -11.26 -33.34
C GLU A 181 -11.25 -9.98 -33.74
N ALA A 182 -12.45 -9.76 -33.21
CA ALA A 182 -13.21 -8.54 -33.46
C ALA A 182 -12.47 -7.29 -32.95
N LEU A 183 -11.88 -7.34 -31.75
CA LEU A 183 -11.07 -6.26 -31.18
C LEU A 183 -9.88 -5.85 -32.06
N ARG A 184 -9.25 -6.82 -32.75
CA ARG A 184 -8.14 -6.52 -33.68
C ARG A 184 -8.63 -5.93 -35.01
N ALA A 185 -9.80 -6.34 -35.46
CA ALA A 185 -10.33 -5.95 -36.77
C ALA A 185 -10.99 -4.56 -36.77
N ALA A 186 -11.53 -4.12 -35.62
CA ALA A 186 -12.23 -2.84 -35.48
C ALA A 186 -11.33 -1.76 -34.84
N PRO A 187 -11.50 -0.47 -35.18
CA PRO A 187 -10.76 0.61 -34.56
C PRO A 187 -11.12 0.77 -33.09
N VAL A 188 -10.18 1.23 -32.26
CA VAL A 188 -10.39 1.41 -30.80
C VAL A 188 -11.58 2.31 -30.46
N THR A 189 -11.93 3.24 -31.35
CA THR A 189 -13.08 4.16 -31.20
C THR A 189 -14.44 3.49 -31.38
N ASP A 190 -14.49 2.28 -31.95
CA ASP A 190 -15.71 1.50 -32.15
C ASP A 190 -16.14 0.74 -30.87
N TRP A 191 -15.42 0.91 -29.76
CA TRP A 191 -15.64 0.14 -28.54
C TRP A 191 -16.16 1.01 -27.39
N GLU A 192 -17.17 0.50 -26.70
CA GLU A 192 -17.71 1.04 -25.45
C GLU A 192 -17.38 0.11 -24.29
N TYR A 193 -16.88 0.68 -23.21
CA TYR A 193 -16.53 -0.04 -21.98
C TYR A 193 -17.42 0.44 -20.86
N THR A 194 -18.19 -0.46 -20.26
CA THR A 194 -19.19 -0.12 -19.25
C THR A 194 -19.10 -1.08 -18.07
N VAL A 195 -19.24 -0.56 -16.86
CA VAL A 195 -19.45 -1.38 -15.66
C VAL A 195 -20.96 -1.63 -15.52
N LEU A 196 -21.37 -2.90 -15.54
CA LEU A 196 -22.78 -3.30 -15.40
C LEU A 196 -23.18 -3.41 -13.93
N GLU A 197 -22.32 -4.01 -13.12
CA GLU A 197 -22.62 -4.28 -11.72
C GLU A 197 -21.33 -4.23 -10.87
N SER A 198 -21.41 -3.53 -9.75
CA SER A 198 -20.44 -3.63 -8.65
C SER A 198 -21.00 -4.58 -7.61
N ILE A 199 -20.37 -5.75 -7.46
CA ILE A 199 -20.89 -6.84 -6.64
C ILE A 199 -20.72 -6.52 -5.16
N SER A 200 -21.84 -6.56 -4.45
CA SER A 200 -21.88 -6.56 -2.98
C SER A 200 -22.31 -7.95 -2.51
N PHE A 201 -21.53 -8.56 -1.62
CA PHE A 201 -21.82 -9.90 -1.13
C PHE A 201 -22.86 -9.86 0.00
N PRO A 202 -23.87 -10.75 -0.01
CA PRO A 202 -24.71 -11.00 1.16
C PRO A 202 -23.87 -11.39 2.39
N GLU A 203 -24.32 -11.03 3.60
CA GLU A 203 -23.59 -11.32 4.85
C GLU A 203 -23.31 -12.82 5.04
N ASP A 204 -24.23 -13.68 4.59
CA ASP A 204 -24.13 -15.14 4.68
C ASP A 204 -23.53 -15.83 3.45
N CYS A 205 -22.85 -15.09 2.57
CA CYS A 205 -22.26 -15.63 1.34
C CYS A 205 -21.09 -16.58 1.63
N LYS A 206 -21.35 -17.89 1.61
CA LYS A 206 -20.37 -18.96 1.86
C LYS A 206 -19.34 -19.10 0.72
N ASP A 207 -19.76 -18.92 -0.52
CA ASP A 207 -18.90 -19.01 -1.71
C ASP A 207 -19.00 -17.77 -2.58
N LYS A 208 -18.00 -16.89 -2.41
CA LYS A 208 -17.88 -15.64 -3.16
C LYS A 208 -17.57 -15.87 -4.63
N ALA A 209 -16.82 -16.91 -4.98
CA ALA A 209 -16.47 -17.17 -6.37
C ALA A 209 -17.71 -17.64 -7.14
N ALA A 210 -18.47 -18.59 -6.58
CA ALA A 210 -19.73 -19.05 -7.15
C ALA A 210 -20.74 -17.89 -7.33
N TYR A 211 -20.82 -16.98 -6.36
CA TYR A 211 -21.70 -15.81 -6.45
C TYR A 211 -21.33 -14.88 -7.62
N ILE A 212 -20.04 -14.57 -7.81
CA ILE A 212 -19.60 -13.74 -8.94
C ILE A 212 -19.92 -14.42 -10.27
N TYR A 213 -19.67 -15.74 -10.39
CA TYR A 213 -20.02 -16.50 -11.59
C TYR A 213 -21.52 -16.49 -11.88
N ASP A 214 -22.37 -16.56 -10.85
CA ASP A 214 -23.82 -16.47 -11.02
C ASP A 214 -24.25 -15.10 -11.54
N ARG A 215 -23.66 -14.01 -11.00
CA ARG A 215 -23.92 -12.65 -11.49
C ARG A 215 -23.43 -12.45 -12.93
N GLU A 216 -22.26 -12.98 -13.28
CA GLU A 216 -21.76 -12.96 -14.66
C GLU A 216 -22.72 -13.68 -15.61
N ARG A 217 -23.19 -14.88 -15.23
CA ARG A 217 -24.19 -15.64 -15.98
C ARG A 217 -25.47 -14.85 -16.20
N HIS A 218 -26.01 -14.23 -15.15
CA HIS A 218 -27.21 -13.41 -15.24
C HIS A 218 -27.10 -12.32 -16.30
N TRP A 219 -25.96 -11.61 -16.37
CA TRP A 219 -25.75 -10.56 -17.38
C TRP A 219 -25.47 -11.11 -18.78
N ILE A 220 -24.77 -12.24 -18.89
CA ILE A 220 -24.58 -12.94 -20.17
C ILE A 220 -25.94 -13.34 -20.77
N GLU A 221 -26.86 -13.84 -19.95
CA GLU A 221 -28.21 -14.23 -20.36
C GLU A 221 -29.07 -13.00 -20.67
N THR A 222 -29.06 -12.00 -19.80
CA THR A 222 -29.82 -10.75 -19.96
C THR A 222 -29.46 -10.01 -21.25
N LEU A 223 -28.18 -9.99 -21.61
CA LEU A 223 -27.68 -9.35 -22.83
C LEU A 223 -27.57 -10.31 -24.02
N ASN A 224 -27.97 -11.59 -23.83
CA ASN A 224 -27.86 -12.67 -24.82
C ASN A 224 -26.48 -12.73 -25.51
N SER A 225 -25.41 -12.42 -24.76
CA SER A 225 -24.08 -12.16 -25.33
C SER A 225 -23.37 -13.42 -25.86
N VAL A 226 -23.96 -14.60 -25.65
CA VAL A 226 -23.50 -15.85 -26.28
C VAL A 226 -23.97 -15.95 -27.73
N THR A 227 -25.28 -15.75 -27.96
CA THR A 227 -25.92 -15.93 -29.27
C THR A 227 -25.73 -14.70 -30.15
N THR A 228 -25.90 -13.50 -29.59
CA THR A 228 -25.84 -12.22 -30.31
C THR A 228 -24.60 -11.40 -29.95
N GLY A 229 -23.60 -12.01 -29.32
CA GLY A 229 -22.41 -11.32 -28.82
C GLY A 229 -21.12 -12.14 -28.92
N PHE A 230 -20.15 -11.79 -28.09
CA PHE A 230 -18.79 -12.33 -28.13
C PHE A 230 -18.48 -13.37 -27.05
N ASN A 231 -19.40 -13.70 -26.15
CA ASN A 231 -19.20 -14.79 -25.17
C ASN A 231 -19.31 -16.16 -25.86
N THR A 232 -18.42 -17.11 -25.54
CA THR A 232 -18.35 -18.43 -26.20
C THR A 232 -18.94 -19.58 -25.38
N VAL A 233 -19.05 -19.44 -24.06
CA VAL A 233 -19.47 -20.51 -23.15
C VAL A 233 -20.64 -20.02 -22.28
N ARG A 234 -21.68 -20.84 -22.13
CA ARG A 234 -22.64 -20.72 -21.03
C ARG A 234 -22.00 -21.36 -19.80
N PRO A 235 -21.87 -20.69 -18.64
CA PRO A 235 -21.27 -21.30 -17.46
C PRO A 235 -21.96 -22.63 -17.13
N SER A 236 -21.19 -23.72 -17.15
CA SER A 236 -21.69 -25.06 -16.89
C SER A 236 -21.99 -25.26 -15.41
N GLY A 237 -23.19 -25.72 -15.08
CA GLY A 237 -23.50 -26.37 -13.79
C GLY A 237 -24.26 -25.51 -12.79
N ILE A 238 -25.58 -25.45 -12.95
CA ILE A 238 -26.66 -25.55 -11.94
C ILE A 238 -27.98 -25.43 -12.71
N ASN A 239 -28.91 -26.36 -12.49
CA ASN A 239 -30.18 -26.48 -13.21
C ASN A 239 -31.16 -25.34 -12.77
N PRO A 240 -31.70 -24.53 -13.69
CA PRO A 240 -32.60 -23.41 -13.36
C PRO A 240 -33.98 -23.83 -12.79
N GLN A 241 -34.24 -25.12 -12.62
CA GLN A 241 -35.49 -25.66 -12.09
C GLN A 241 -35.38 -26.26 -10.68
N GLN A 242 -34.23 -26.14 -10.00
CA GLN A 242 -34.17 -26.48 -8.57
C GLN A 242 -34.50 -25.24 -7.73
N PRO A 243 -35.65 -25.22 -7.03
CA PRO A 243 -35.85 -24.27 -5.95
C PRO A 243 -34.75 -24.50 -4.91
N LEU A 244 -34.08 -23.43 -4.49
CA LEU A 244 -33.31 -23.46 -3.26
C LEU A 244 -34.30 -23.72 -2.12
N GLU A 245 -34.20 -24.87 -1.47
CA GLU A 245 -34.90 -25.11 -0.20
C GLU A 245 -34.36 -24.13 0.84
N LEU A 246 -35.04 -23.00 0.97
CA LEU A 246 -34.94 -22.15 2.14
C LEU A 246 -35.63 -22.91 3.28
N SER A 247 -34.85 -23.44 4.21
CA SER A 247 -35.37 -24.02 5.44
C SER A 247 -36.26 -23.00 6.15
N HIS A 248 -37.57 -23.25 6.13
CA HIS A 248 -38.55 -22.54 6.91
C HIS A 248 -38.37 -22.91 8.39
N ASP A 249 -37.65 -22.08 9.14
CA ASP A 249 -37.82 -22.01 10.59
C ASP A 249 -38.47 -20.66 10.93
N LEU A 250 -39.77 -20.58 10.65
CA LEU A 250 -40.66 -19.63 11.30
C LEU A 250 -41.41 -20.35 12.42
N GLN A 251 -41.09 -19.94 13.65
CA GLN A 251 -42.05 -19.71 14.73
C GLN A 251 -43.01 -20.86 15.08
N GLN A 252 -42.68 -21.59 16.15
CA GLN A 252 -43.69 -21.99 17.12
C GLN A 252 -43.55 -21.11 18.37
N ILE A 253 -44.34 -20.03 18.40
CA ILE A 253 -44.83 -19.45 19.64
C ILE A 253 -46.28 -19.92 19.77
N SER A 254 -46.51 -20.81 20.73
CA SER A 254 -47.77 -20.96 21.47
C SER A 254 -47.42 -21.53 22.84
#